data_AF-A0A0G4NK03-F1
#
_entry.id   AF-A0A0G4NK03-F1
#
_cell.length_a   1.000
_cell.length_b   1.000
_cell.length_c   1.000
_cell.angle_alpha   90.00
_cell.angle_beta   90.00
_cell.angle_gamma   90.00
#
_symmetry.space_group_name_H-M   'P 1'
#
loop_
_entity.id
_entity.type
_entity.pdbx_description
1 polymer ?
#
loop_
_entity_poly.entity_id
_entity_poly.type
_entity_poly.pdbx_seq_one_letter_code
_entity_poly.pdbx_strand_id
1 'polypeptide(L)'
;GLRLVDGVCLVVDIVEGVQVNTEKIIKHAVLENIPLTLIVNKFDRLILELKLPPKDAYFKLKHVIEEVNTVIENTVPGRGEAKRISPEKGNVLFSCTNMGWCFTLQSFAKMYADMYGGIDTDDFAKRLWGDVYFNPKKRNFTRKPVEEGAQRSFVKF
;
A
#
# COMPACT_ATOMS: atom_id res chain seq x y z
N GLY A 1 -16.83 -16.51 -11.66
CA GLY A 1 -15.62 -17.27 -12.02
C GLY A 1 -14.67 -17.56 -10.86
N LEU A 2 -15.00 -17.26 -9.59
CA LEU A 2 -14.08 -17.46 -8.44
C LEU A 2 -14.01 -18.90 -7.89
N ARG A 3 -14.75 -19.88 -8.43
CA ARG A 3 -14.80 -21.24 -7.89
C ARG A 3 -13.58 -22.12 -8.22
N LEU A 4 -12.65 -21.62 -9.03
CA LEU A 4 -11.46 -22.34 -9.55
C LEU A 4 -10.19 -21.48 -9.47
N VAL A 5 -10.17 -20.43 -8.64
CA VAL A 5 -9.03 -19.49 -8.56
C VAL A 5 -8.26 -19.68 -7.25
N ASP A 6 -6.93 -19.70 -7.36
CA ASP A 6 -6.02 -19.83 -6.21
C ASP A 6 -5.75 -18.48 -5.51
N GLY A 7 -6.19 -17.38 -6.09
CA GLY A 7 -5.97 -16.04 -5.57
C GLY A 7 -6.73 -14.95 -6.34
N VAL A 8 -6.85 -13.78 -5.72
CA VAL A 8 -7.50 -12.60 -6.31
C VAL A 8 -6.56 -11.41 -6.29
N CYS A 9 -6.33 -10.83 -7.47
CA CYS A 9 -5.71 -9.51 -7.62
C CYS A 9 -6.82 -8.46 -7.75
N LEU A 10 -7.06 -7.74 -6.66
CA LEU A 10 -8.11 -6.74 -6.57
C LEU A 10 -7.57 -5.37 -7.02
N VAL A 11 -8.08 -4.82 -8.12
CA VAL A 11 -7.70 -3.49 -8.59
C VAL A 11 -8.67 -2.44 -8.04
N VAL A 12 -8.13 -1.40 -7.42
CA VAL A 12 -8.88 -0.28 -6.84
C VAL A 12 -8.31 1.03 -7.37
N ASP A 13 -9.18 1.90 -7.88
CA ASP A 13 -8.81 3.26 -8.26
C ASP A 13 -8.58 4.09 -6.99
N ILE A 14 -7.45 4.79 -6.95
CA ILE A 14 -7.02 5.55 -5.78
C ILE A 14 -7.93 6.72 -5.41
N VAL A 15 -8.67 7.29 -6.36
CA VAL A 15 -9.59 8.41 -6.14
C VAL A 15 -10.97 7.87 -5.77
N GLU A 16 -11.49 6.95 -6.58
CA GLU A 16 -12.84 6.38 -6.42
C GLU A 16 -12.94 5.46 -5.19
N GLY A 17 -11.83 4.83 -4.79
CA GLY A 17 -11.79 3.94 -3.63
C GLY A 17 -12.60 2.66 -3.84
N VAL A 18 -13.11 2.10 -2.74
CA VAL A 18 -13.85 0.83 -2.77
C VAL A 18 -15.28 1.06 -3.28
N GLN A 19 -15.61 0.43 -4.41
CA GLN A 19 -16.95 0.45 -4.98
C GLN A 19 -17.77 -0.79 -4.62
N VAL A 20 -19.08 -0.75 -4.85
CA VAL A 20 -20.03 -1.86 -4.57
C VAL A 20 -19.58 -3.18 -5.22
N ASN A 21 -18.99 -3.14 -6.41
CA ASN A 21 -18.49 -4.34 -7.07
C ASN A 21 -17.23 -4.90 -6.37
N THR A 22 -16.26 -4.02 -6.08
CA THR A 22 -15.04 -4.35 -5.33
C THR A 22 -15.37 -4.96 -3.97
N GLU A 23 -16.35 -4.38 -3.27
CA GLU A 23 -16.83 -4.87 -1.98
C GLU A 23 -17.40 -6.31 -2.08
N LYS A 24 -18.23 -6.59 -3.09
CA LYS A 24 -18.75 -7.94 -3.34
C LYS A 24 -17.65 -8.95 -3.61
N ILE A 25 -16.62 -8.55 -4.37
CA ILE A 25 -15.46 -9.40 -4.66
C ILE A 25 -14.66 -9.69 -3.38
N ILE A 26 -14.38 -8.66 -2.56
CA ILE A 26 -13.70 -8.82 -1.27
C ILE A 26 -14.49 -9.80 -0.39
N LYS A 27 -15.80 -9.59 -0.24
CA LYS A 27 -16.68 -10.44 0.56
C LYS A 27 -16.60 -11.90 0.12
N HIS A 28 -16.76 -12.15 -1.18
CA HIS A 28 -16.69 -13.50 -1.73
C HIS A 28 -15.30 -14.14 -1.52
N ALA A 29 -14.22 -13.42 -1.79
CA ALA A 29 -12.87 -13.94 -1.63
C ALA A 29 -12.57 -14.30 -0.17
N VAL A 30 -12.98 -13.45 0.77
CA VAL A 30 -12.77 -13.65 2.20
C VAL A 30 -13.56 -14.83 2.75
N LEU A 31 -14.82 -15.00 2.33
CA LEU A 31 -15.69 -16.11 2.76
C LEU A 31 -15.19 -17.46 2.25
N GLU A 32 -14.73 -17.51 1.01
CA GLU A 32 -14.14 -18.72 0.41
C GLU A 32 -12.67 -18.93 0.81
N ASN A 33 -12.14 -18.07 1.70
CA ASN A 33 -10.75 -18.11 2.17
C ASN A 33 -9.69 -18.06 1.05
N ILE A 34 -9.99 -17.33 -0.02
CA ILE A 34 -9.10 -17.12 -1.17
C ILE A 34 -8.12 -15.98 -0.84
N PRO A 35 -6.80 -16.18 -1.02
CA PRO A 35 -5.80 -15.13 -0.85
C PRO A 35 -6.09 -13.90 -1.71
N LEU A 36 -5.98 -12.71 -1.11
CA LEU A 36 -6.25 -11.44 -1.80
C LEU A 36 -5.03 -10.52 -1.77
N THR A 37 -4.70 -9.95 -2.92
CA THR A 37 -3.67 -8.91 -3.09
C THR A 37 -4.33 -7.66 -3.67
N LEU A 38 -4.04 -6.50 -3.10
CA LEU A 38 -4.59 -5.21 -3.52
C LEU A 38 -3.65 -4.51 -4.49
N ILE A 39 -4.20 -4.01 -5.59
CA ILE A 39 -3.54 -3.17 -6.58
C ILE A 39 -4.20 -1.79 -6.54
N VAL A 40 -3.51 -0.82 -5.97
CA VAL A 40 -3.97 0.58 -5.99
C VAL A 40 -3.48 1.22 -7.28
N ASN A 41 -4.42 1.60 -8.15
CA ASN A 41 -4.14 2.09 -9.50
C ASN A 41 -4.59 3.54 -9.71
N LYS A 42 -4.17 4.11 -10.84
CA LYS A 42 -4.43 5.49 -11.29
C LYS A 42 -3.78 6.55 -10.42
N PHE A 43 -2.54 6.29 -9.97
CA PHE A 43 -1.73 7.24 -9.19
C PHE A 43 -1.55 8.59 -9.86
N ASP A 44 -1.58 8.65 -11.20
CA ASP A 44 -1.57 9.89 -11.97
C ASP A 44 -2.67 10.86 -11.54
N ARG A 45 -3.85 10.37 -11.15
CA ARG A 45 -4.97 11.22 -10.73
C ARG A 45 -4.68 12.01 -9.46
N LEU A 46 -3.85 11.48 -8.55
CA LEU A 46 -3.46 12.23 -7.35
C LEU A 46 -2.70 13.52 -7.69
N ILE A 47 -1.86 13.45 -8.73
CA ILE A 47 -0.93 14.51 -9.12
C ILE A 47 -1.60 15.44 -10.14
N LEU A 48 -2.27 14.86 -11.15
CA LEU A 48 -2.80 15.60 -12.30
C LEU A 48 -4.20 16.16 -12.03
N GLU A 49 -5.08 15.38 -11.39
CA GLU A 49 -6.47 15.80 -11.12
C GLU A 49 -6.57 16.51 -9.77
N LEU A 50 -6.26 15.80 -8.68
CA LEU A 50 -6.45 16.32 -7.32
C LEU A 50 -5.34 17.28 -6.88
N LYS A 51 -4.17 17.21 -7.54
CA LYS A 51 -2.97 18.03 -7.25
C LYS A 51 -2.62 18.02 -5.75
N LEU A 52 -2.73 16.85 -5.12
CA LEU A 52 -2.47 16.71 -3.69
C LEU A 52 -0.98 16.87 -3.37
N PRO A 53 -0.63 17.55 -2.27
CA PRO A 53 0.70 17.47 -1.72
C PRO A 53 1.08 16.00 -1.41
N PRO A 54 2.35 15.60 -1.54
CA PRO A 54 2.78 14.22 -1.30
C PRO A 54 2.39 13.66 0.08
N LYS A 55 2.35 14.54 1.09
CA LYS A 55 1.89 14.20 2.45
C LYS A 55 0.42 13.75 2.46
N ASP A 56 -0.44 14.44 1.73
CA ASP A 56 -1.88 14.18 1.69
C ASP A 56 -2.19 13.00 0.76
N ALA A 57 -1.43 12.86 -0.32
CA ALA A 57 -1.45 11.67 -1.17
C ALA A 57 -1.19 10.38 -0.38
N TYR A 58 -0.23 10.38 0.54
CA TYR A 58 0.01 9.25 1.45
C TYR A 58 -1.21 8.94 2.33
N PHE A 59 -1.87 9.96 2.88
CA PHE A 59 -3.07 9.75 3.68
C PHE A 59 -4.24 9.21 2.85
N LYS A 60 -4.40 9.66 1.60
CA LYS A 60 -5.38 9.08 0.68
C LYS A 60 -5.09 7.61 0.37
N LEU A 61 -3.82 7.26 0.13
CA LEU A 61 -3.41 5.86 -0.05
C LEU A 61 -3.74 5.00 1.16
N LYS A 62 -3.34 5.46 2.34
CA LYS A 62 -3.64 4.77 3.60
C LYS A 62 -5.14 4.59 3.78
N HIS A 63 -5.93 5.62 3.47
CA HIS A 63 -7.38 5.56 3.56
C HIS A 63 -7.97 4.46 2.66
N VAL A 64 -7.58 4.40 1.38
CA VAL A 64 -8.06 3.34 0.46
C VAL A 64 -7.74 1.93 0.95
N ILE A 65 -6.55 1.73 1.52
CA ILE A 65 -6.16 0.43 2.09
C ILE A 65 -7.00 0.11 3.33
N GLU A 66 -7.26 1.09 4.20
CA GLU A 66 -8.13 0.89 5.35
C GLU A 66 -9.59 0.62 4.95
N GLU A 67 -10.11 1.26 3.89
CA GLU A 67 -11.46 0.96 3.37
C GLU A 67 -11.60 -0.53 3.00
N VAL A 68 -10.60 -1.09 2.31
CA VAL A 68 -10.56 -2.53 1.99
C VAL A 68 -10.52 -3.37 3.27
N ASN A 69 -9.68 -3.00 4.24
CA ASN A 69 -9.58 -3.71 5.52
C ASN A 69 -10.88 -3.65 6.32
N THR A 70 -11.60 -2.53 6.31
CA THR A 70 -12.92 -2.41 6.95
C THR A 70 -13.94 -3.37 6.32
N VAL A 71 -13.94 -3.52 5.00
CA VAL A 71 -14.81 -4.51 4.33
C VAL A 71 -14.45 -5.94 4.76
N ILE A 72 -13.15 -6.26 4.86
CA ILE A 72 -12.69 -7.57 5.32
C ILE A 72 -13.15 -7.84 6.76
N GLU A 73 -12.92 -6.90 7.67
CA GLU A 73 -13.30 -7.04 9.08
C GLU A 73 -14.82 -7.17 9.24
N ASN A 74 -15.60 -6.40 8.49
CA ASN A 74 -17.07 -6.51 8.50
C ASN A 74 -17.58 -7.85 7.93
N THR A 75 -16.81 -8.49 7.04
CA THR A 75 -17.19 -9.78 6.44
C THR A 75 -16.89 -10.94 7.38
N VAL A 76 -15.76 -10.90 8.11
CA VAL A 76 -15.34 -11.94 9.06
C VAL A 76 -14.87 -11.31 10.38
N PRO A 77 -15.81 -10.81 11.21
CA PRO A 77 -15.46 -10.11 12.45
C PRO A 77 -14.57 -10.96 13.36
N GLY A 78 -13.49 -10.36 13.88
CA GLY A 78 -12.52 -11.02 14.76
C GLY A 78 -11.51 -11.92 14.03
N ARG A 79 -11.63 -12.11 12.71
CA ARG A 79 -10.66 -12.83 11.88
C ARG A 79 -10.00 -11.95 10.81
N GLY A 80 -10.30 -10.65 10.77
CA GLY A 80 -9.75 -9.76 9.74
C GLY A 80 -8.25 -9.55 9.84
N GLU A 81 -7.64 -9.62 11.03
CA GLU A 81 -6.19 -9.43 11.18
C GLU A 81 -5.36 -10.46 10.39
N ALA A 82 -5.80 -11.72 10.36
CA ALA A 82 -5.16 -12.79 9.59
C ALA A 82 -5.22 -12.53 8.07
N LYS A 83 -6.23 -11.77 7.61
CA LYS A 83 -6.45 -11.41 6.21
C LYS A 83 -6.13 -9.93 5.93
N ARG A 84 -5.45 -9.24 6.85
CA ARG A 84 -5.21 -7.80 6.76
C ARG A 84 -4.32 -7.45 5.57
N ILE A 85 -4.77 -6.47 4.79
CA ILE A 85 -4.06 -5.88 3.67
C ILE A 85 -3.19 -4.74 4.18
N SER A 86 -1.88 -4.84 3.96
CA SER A 86 -0.90 -3.80 4.29
C SER A 86 0.31 -3.90 3.36
N PRO A 87 0.82 -2.77 2.82
CA PRO A 87 2.05 -2.77 2.02
C PRO A 87 3.25 -3.41 2.73
N GLU A 88 3.32 -3.30 4.06
CA GLU A 88 4.38 -3.93 4.87
C GLU A 88 4.35 -5.46 4.81
N LYS A 89 3.17 -6.06 4.56
CA LYS A 89 2.98 -7.51 4.39
C LYS A 89 3.23 -7.96 2.94
N GLY A 90 3.53 -7.03 2.02
CA GLY A 90 3.78 -7.33 0.61
C GLY A 90 2.52 -7.68 -0.21
N ASN A 91 1.32 -7.52 0.37
CA ASN A 91 0.04 -7.80 -0.29
C ASN A 91 -0.64 -6.54 -0.86
N VAL A 92 0.13 -5.46 -1.05
CA VAL A 92 -0.30 -4.24 -1.73
C VAL A 92 0.73 -3.85 -2.79
N LEU A 93 0.23 -3.54 -3.98
CA LEU A 93 0.98 -3.01 -5.11
C LEU A 93 0.43 -1.63 -5.49
N PHE A 94 1.32 -0.70 -5.76
CA PHE A 94 1.02 0.64 -6.23
C PHE A 94 1.28 0.72 -7.72
N SER A 95 0.39 1.37 -8.48
CA SER A 95 0.48 1.39 -9.93
C SER A 95 -0.07 2.65 -10.59
N CYS A 96 0.54 3.00 -11.71
CA CYS A 96 0.03 3.95 -12.67
C CYS A 96 0.11 3.31 -14.05
N THR A 97 -0.94 2.58 -14.44
CA THR A 97 -0.95 1.86 -15.73
C THR A 97 -0.78 2.81 -16.92
N ASN A 98 -1.33 4.03 -16.85
CA ASN A 98 -1.20 5.05 -17.90
C ASN A 98 0.26 5.47 -18.13
N MET A 99 1.08 5.47 -17.07
CA MET A 99 2.51 5.82 -17.15
C MET A 99 3.42 4.58 -17.21
N GLY A 100 2.85 3.37 -17.26
CA GLY A 100 3.60 2.13 -17.44
C GLY A 100 4.43 1.67 -16.25
N TRP A 101 4.13 2.12 -15.03
CA TRP A 101 4.86 1.70 -13.83
C TRP A 101 3.98 1.05 -12.76
N CYS A 102 4.56 0.11 -12.03
CA CYS A 102 4.02 -0.45 -10.80
C CYS A 102 5.15 -0.87 -9.86
N PHE A 103 4.90 -0.82 -8.56
CA PHE A 103 5.86 -1.25 -7.55
C PHE A 103 5.20 -1.70 -6.25
N THR A 104 5.87 -2.59 -5.53
CA THR A 104 5.66 -2.86 -4.11
C THR A 104 6.78 -2.19 -3.31
N LEU A 105 6.67 -2.17 -1.97
CA LEU A 105 7.77 -1.68 -1.13
C LEU A 105 9.05 -2.49 -1.35
N GLN A 106 8.92 -3.81 -1.59
CA GLN A 106 10.04 -4.71 -1.84
C GLN A 106 10.72 -4.42 -3.18
N SER A 107 9.94 -4.25 -4.27
CA SER A 107 10.53 -3.95 -5.58
C SER A 107 11.21 -2.58 -5.59
N PHE A 108 10.62 -1.60 -4.89
CA PHE A 108 11.22 -0.27 -4.72
C PHE A 108 12.49 -0.32 -3.88
N ALA A 109 12.49 -1.06 -2.76
CA ALA A 109 13.66 -1.26 -1.93
C ALA A 109 14.81 -1.93 -2.70
N LYS A 110 14.49 -2.93 -3.53
CA LYS A 110 15.45 -3.60 -4.41
C LYS A 110 16.08 -2.62 -5.41
N MET A 111 15.27 -1.79 -6.07
CA MET A 111 15.76 -0.76 -6.98
C MET A 111 16.76 0.19 -6.30
N TYR A 112 16.51 0.57 -5.04
CA TYR A 112 17.43 1.38 -4.24
C TYR A 112 18.72 0.63 -3.89
N ALA A 113 18.62 -0.64 -3.51
CA ALA A 113 19.78 -1.46 -3.21
C ALA A 113 20.68 -1.66 -4.43
N ASP A 114 20.09 -1.89 -5.60
CA ASP A 114 20.81 -2.03 -6.87
C ASP A 114 21.51 -0.72 -7.28
N MET A 115 20.92 0.44 -6.97
CA MET A 115 21.46 1.76 -7.33
C MET A 115 22.57 2.25 -6.40
N TYR A 116 22.42 2.06 -5.08
CA TYR A 116 23.31 2.65 -4.07
C TYR A 116 24.20 1.64 -3.36
N GLY A 117 23.87 0.35 -3.41
CA GLY A 117 24.58 -0.71 -2.69
C GLY A 117 24.45 -0.63 -1.16
N GLY A 118 24.69 -1.76 -0.48
CA GLY A 118 24.78 -1.80 0.99
C GLY A 118 23.46 -1.55 1.75
N ILE A 119 22.32 -1.72 1.10
CA ILE A 119 20.99 -1.63 1.71
C ILE A 119 20.39 -3.04 1.80
N ASP A 120 19.98 -3.44 3.00
CA ASP A 120 19.15 -4.64 3.19
C ASP A 120 17.74 -4.34 2.66
N THR A 121 17.32 -5.06 1.63
CA THR A 121 16.05 -4.82 0.93
C THR A 121 14.83 -5.09 1.81
N ASP A 122 14.88 -6.14 2.64
CA ASP A 122 13.74 -6.56 3.45
C ASP A 122 13.54 -5.63 4.64
N ASP A 123 14.63 -5.23 5.28
CA ASP A 123 14.62 -4.28 6.38
C ASP A 123 14.24 -2.86 5.91
N PHE A 124 14.71 -2.45 4.74
CA PHE A 124 14.33 -1.16 4.15
C PHE A 124 12.86 -1.15 3.73
N ALA A 125 12.36 -2.20 3.05
CA ALA A 125 10.96 -2.29 2.64
C ALA A 125 9.98 -2.17 3.82
N LYS A 126 10.27 -2.83 4.95
CA LYS A 126 9.45 -2.74 6.19
C LYS A 126 9.41 -1.34 6.79
N ARG A 127 10.39 -0.48 6.47
CA ARG A 127 10.50 0.89 7.01
C ARG A 127 9.95 1.94 6.06
N LEU A 128 9.59 1.56 4.82
CA LEU A 128 9.04 2.47 3.83
C LEU A 128 7.56 2.80 4.03
N TRP A 129 6.87 2.17 4.98
CA TRP A 129 5.44 2.41 5.23
C TRP A 129 5.13 2.66 6.70
N GLY A 130 3.98 3.27 6.97
CA GLY A 130 3.53 3.60 8.31
C GLY A 130 4.11 4.90 8.85
N ASP A 131 4.00 5.09 10.17
CA ASP A 131 4.55 6.25 10.88
C ASP A 131 6.05 6.07 11.14
N VAL A 132 6.80 5.93 10.05
CA VAL A 132 8.26 5.80 10.04
C VAL A 132 8.86 7.02 9.34
N TYR A 133 9.95 7.54 9.89
CA TYR A 133 10.63 8.75 9.44
C TYR A 133 12.12 8.47 9.30
N PHE A 134 12.78 9.09 8.32
CA PHE A 134 14.23 8.94 8.13
C PHE A 134 14.99 10.13 8.71
N ASN A 135 16.00 9.85 9.53
CA ASN A 135 16.91 10.85 10.08
C ASN A 135 18.18 10.93 9.20
N PRO A 136 18.38 12.00 8.41
CA PRO A 136 19.55 12.11 7.54
C PRO A 136 20.86 12.29 8.32
N LYS A 137 20.82 12.87 9.53
CA LYS A 137 22.01 13.12 10.37
C LYS A 137 22.55 11.81 10.95
N LYS A 138 21.65 10.95 11.45
CA LYS A 138 22.00 9.65 12.06
C LYS A 138 21.92 8.47 11.09
N ARG A 139 21.45 8.70 9.85
CA ARG A 139 21.21 7.68 8.81
C ARG A 139 20.40 6.49 9.31
N ASN A 140 19.37 6.76 10.12
CA ASN A 140 18.52 5.73 10.71
C ASN A 140 17.04 6.08 10.62
N PHE A 141 16.17 5.10 10.89
CA PHE A 141 14.73 5.26 10.87
C PHE A 141 14.17 5.39 12.30
N THR A 142 13.20 6.27 12.49
CA THR A 142 12.53 6.51 13.77
C THR A 142 11.02 6.44 13.61
N ARG A 143 10.30 6.00 14.66
CA ARG A 143 8.83 6.03 14.72
C ARG A 143 8.26 7.36 15.24
N LYS A 144 9.14 8.29 15.59
CA LYS A 144 8.79 9.64 16.00
C LYS A 144 9.35 10.62 14.98
N PRO A 145 8.62 11.69 14.64
CA PRO A 145 9.14 12.76 13.81
C PRO A 145 10.38 13.36 14.49
N VAL A 146 11.46 13.53 13.71
CA VAL A 146 12.74 14.04 14.22
C VAL A 146 12.70 15.56 14.36
N GLU A 147 11.98 16.22 13.45
CA GLU A 147 11.82 17.67 13.35
C GLU A 147 10.36 17.98 12.99
N GLU A 148 9.91 19.20 13.27
CA GLU A 148 8.56 19.65 12.90
C GLU A 148 8.42 19.66 11.38
N GLY A 149 7.41 18.97 10.85
CA GLY A 149 7.23 18.79 9.40
C GLY A 149 8.04 17.64 8.77
N ALA A 150 8.69 16.79 9.57
CA ALA A 150 9.35 15.59 9.05
C ALA A 150 8.39 14.74 8.19
N GLN A 151 8.83 14.38 6.99
CA GLN A 151 8.06 13.55 6.07
C GLN A 151 8.22 12.06 6.45
N ARG A 152 7.14 11.30 6.27
CA ARG A 152 7.19 9.84 6.39
C ARG A 152 8.15 9.27 5.35
N SER A 153 8.75 8.14 5.64
CA SER A 153 9.67 7.43 4.76
C SER A 153 9.07 7.22 3.37
N PHE A 154 7.82 6.77 3.26
CA PHE A 154 7.12 6.62 1.98
C PHE A 154 7.07 7.89 1.12
N VAL A 155 7.00 9.05 1.76
CA VAL A 155 6.91 10.36 1.08
C VAL A 155 8.30 10.91 0.77
N LYS A 156 9.30 10.51 1.56
CA LYS A 156 10.66 11.03 1.49
C LYS A 156 11.51 10.32 0.42
N PHE A 157 11.33 9.00 0.29
CA PHE A 157 11.98 8.15 -0.71
C PHE A 157 11.03 7.95 -1.88
#